data_AF-A0A8D9DXJ9-F1
#
_entry.id   AF-A0A8D9DXJ9-F1
#
_cell.length_a   1.000
_cell.length_b   1.000
_cell.length_c   1.000
_cell.angle_alpha   90.00
_cell.angle_beta   90.00
_cell.angle_gamma   90.00
#
_symmetry.space_group_name_H-M   'P 1'
#
loop_
_entity.id
_entity.type
_entity.pdbx_description
1 polymer ?
#
loop_
_entity_poly.entity_id
_entity_poly.type
_entity_poly.pdbx_seq_one_letter_code
_entity_poly.pdbx_strand_id
1 'polypeptide(L)'
;MGRHSEWRKVAKKCRRSRIRRLKAQERDTLLEEEELENLKSSIYLTWKKEQEALELFARVEEERIREEVNKKWIERELKAQEEWRESQEKIALFKAEKAKQELLIREEWDREQKKIKEIEKKNLQEKEAREQRESEFKQRVEDFISGVSGELPEGFRTNVETRPDKELCPFFVKVGACRFFDNCSRNHVKPAVSKTLLLNNFFSHLSMDNKSVREYDTDMSLEYDDKEMYKHFL
;
A
#
# COMPACT_ATOMS: atom_id res chain seq x y z
N MET A 1 -2.47 7.16 66.69
CA MET A 1 -2.37 8.58 67.13
C MET A 1 -2.68 9.60 66.00
N GLY A 2 -3.73 9.40 65.17
CA GLY A 2 -3.98 10.26 63.99
C GLY A 2 -5.11 11.28 64.13
N ARG A 3 -6.16 10.98 64.91
CA ARG A 3 -7.41 11.76 64.96
C ARG A 3 -7.27 13.14 65.65
N HIS A 4 -6.43 13.21 66.68
CA HIS A 4 -6.24 14.43 67.48
C HIS A 4 -5.32 15.46 66.79
N SER A 5 -4.35 15.02 65.98
CA SER A 5 -3.50 15.91 65.19
C SER A 5 -4.30 16.63 64.10
N GLU A 6 -5.15 15.89 63.38
CA GLU A 6 -6.05 16.46 62.36
C GLU A 6 -7.09 17.40 62.96
N TRP A 7 -7.70 17.02 64.10
CA TRP A 7 -8.61 17.92 64.84
C TRP A 7 -7.91 19.22 65.28
N ARG A 8 -6.67 19.14 65.77
CA ARG A 8 -5.86 20.33 66.13
C ARG A 8 -5.55 21.22 64.94
N LYS A 9 -5.30 20.66 63.75
CA LYS A 9 -5.09 21.44 62.51
C LYS A 9 -6.35 22.22 62.14
N VAL A 10 -7.51 21.56 62.15
CA VAL A 10 -8.81 22.21 61.87
C VAL A 10 -9.12 23.29 62.91
N ALA A 11 -8.94 23.00 64.20
CA ALA A 11 -9.14 23.97 65.28
C ALA A 11 -8.23 25.20 65.14
N LYS A 12 -6.94 25.00 64.79
CA LYS A 12 -6.01 26.12 64.51
C LYS A 12 -6.40 26.92 63.27
N LYS A 13 -6.88 26.26 62.20
CA LYS A 13 -7.38 26.94 60.97
C LYS A 13 -8.62 27.79 61.29
N CYS A 14 -9.59 27.24 62.01
CA CYS A 14 -10.77 27.97 62.46
C CYS A 14 -10.40 29.15 63.36
N ARG A 15 -9.47 28.96 64.31
CA ARG A 15 -8.95 30.05 65.17
C ARG A 15 -8.29 31.16 64.35
N ARG A 16 -7.40 30.83 63.40
CA ARG A 16 -6.75 31.83 62.51
C ARG A 16 -7.77 32.55 61.65
N SER A 17 -8.75 31.84 61.11
CA SER A 17 -9.81 32.45 60.31
C SER A 17 -10.69 33.38 61.14
N ARG A 18 -11.03 32.99 62.38
CA ARG A 18 -11.78 33.84 63.31
C ARG A 18 -11.00 35.09 63.67
N ILE A 19 -9.71 34.97 63.99
CA ILE A 19 -8.85 36.12 64.29
C ILE A 19 -8.72 37.05 63.07
N ARG A 20 -8.53 36.52 61.85
CA ARG A 20 -8.49 37.36 60.64
C ARG A 20 -9.80 38.07 60.37
N ARG A 21 -10.94 37.40 60.60
CA ARG A 21 -12.27 38.02 60.46
C ARG A 21 -12.49 39.12 61.49
N LEU A 22 -12.16 38.87 62.76
CA LEU A 22 -12.27 39.89 63.82
C LEU A 22 -11.38 41.10 63.52
N LYS A 23 -10.13 40.88 63.10
CA LYS A 23 -9.23 41.98 62.69
C LYS A 23 -9.70 42.72 61.44
N ALA A 24 -10.30 42.02 60.47
CA ALA A 24 -10.88 42.66 59.29
C ALA A 24 -12.10 43.50 59.70
N GLN A 25 -12.97 42.98 60.55
CA GLN A 25 -14.10 43.71 61.11
C GLN A 25 -13.63 44.94 61.90
N GLU A 26 -12.65 44.81 62.79
CA GLU A 26 -12.08 45.95 63.52
C GLU A 26 -11.50 47.02 62.58
N ARG A 27 -10.81 46.60 61.51
CA ARG A 27 -10.30 47.54 60.50
C ARG A 27 -11.46 48.22 59.76
N ASP A 28 -12.44 47.45 59.32
CA ASP A 28 -13.56 47.97 58.54
C ASP A 28 -14.41 48.92 59.41
N THR A 29 -14.61 48.64 60.70
CA THR A 29 -15.27 49.56 61.65
C THR A 29 -14.47 50.84 61.87
N LEU A 30 -13.13 50.76 61.96
CA LEU A 30 -12.29 51.94 62.10
C LEU A 30 -12.34 52.82 60.82
N LEU A 31 -12.36 52.19 59.64
CA LEU A 31 -12.53 52.90 58.38
C LEU A 31 -13.91 53.56 58.29
N GLU A 32 -14.98 52.89 58.73
CA GLU A 32 -16.34 53.47 58.80
C GLU A 32 -16.40 54.67 59.76
N GLU A 33 -15.75 54.60 60.92
CA GLU A 33 -15.65 55.71 61.87
C GLU A 33 -14.88 56.90 61.27
N GLU A 34 -13.76 56.65 60.58
CA GLU A 34 -12.97 57.65 59.87
C GLU A 34 -13.76 58.29 58.71
N GLU A 35 -14.51 57.49 57.94
CA GLU A 35 -15.40 57.99 56.89
C GLU A 35 -16.52 58.88 57.48
N LEU A 36 -17.12 58.49 58.61
CA LEU A 36 -18.13 59.30 59.29
C LEU A 36 -17.58 60.63 59.81
N GLU A 37 -16.32 60.67 60.25
CA GLU A 37 -15.64 61.92 60.61
C GLU A 37 -15.32 62.77 59.38
N ASN A 38 -14.81 62.15 58.32
CA ASN A 38 -14.52 62.84 57.06
C ASN A 38 -15.77 63.43 56.41
N LEU A 39 -16.93 62.76 56.49
CA LEU A 39 -18.21 63.27 56.00
C LEU A 39 -18.71 64.54 56.72
N LYS A 40 -18.19 64.84 57.91
CA LYS A 40 -18.47 66.11 58.61
C LYS A 40 -17.69 67.28 57.99
N SER A 41 -16.62 67.00 57.24
CA SER A 41 -15.80 68.00 56.56
C SER A 41 -16.39 68.39 55.20
N SER A 42 -16.62 69.69 55.00
CA SER A 42 -17.13 70.24 53.74
C SER A 42 -16.21 69.93 52.53
N ILE A 43 -14.89 69.96 52.74
CA ILE A 43 -13.87 69.72 51.68
C ILE A 43 -13.92 68.25 51.20
N TYR A 44 -14.17 67.32 52.11
CA TYR A 44 -14.27 65.91 51.76
C TYR A 44 -15.54 65.61 50.96
N LEU A 45 -16.66 66.26 51.31
CA LEU A 45 -17.91 66.16 50.55
C LEU A 45 -17.78 66.72 49.12
N THR A 46 -17.04 67.82 48.93
CA THR A 46 -16.77 68.34 47.57
C THR A 46 -15.87 67.40 46.78
N TRP A 47 -14.80 66.88 47.39
CA TRP A 47 -13.92 65.89 46.77
C TRP A 47 -14.67 64.62 46.37
N LYS A 48 -15.57 64.12 47.22
CA LYS A 48 -16.39 62.93 46.93
C LYS A 48 -17.31 63.15 45.73
N LYS A 49 -17.96 64.31 45.63
CA LYS A 49 -18.79 64.67 44.47
C LYS A 49 -17.95 64.77 43.18
N GLU A 50 -16.75 65.34 43.27
CA GLU A 50 -15.82 65.40 42.14
C GLU A 50 -15.36 64.01 41.70
N GLN A 51 -15.07 63.11 42.65
CA GLN A 51 -14.75 61.71 42.37
C GLN A 51 -15.92 60.99 41.69
N GLU A 52 -17.13 61.10 42.23
CA GLU A 52 -18.34 60.50 41.64
C GLU A 52 -18.58 61.02 40.20
N ALA A 53 -18.32 62.30 39.94
CA ALA A 53 -18.41 62.88 38.60
C ALA A 53 -17.34 62.35 37.64
N LEU A 54 -16.09 62.19 38.11
CA LEU A 54 -15.00 61.60 37.32
C LEU A 54 -15.26 60.11 37.02
N GLU A 55 -15.75 59.35 37.99
CA GLU A 55 -16.13 57.94 37.80
C GLU A 55 -17.30 57.77 36.82
N LEU A 56 -18.28 58.69 36.86
CA LEU A 56 -19.37 58.69 35.89
C LEU A 56 -18.85 59.00 34.49
N PHE A 57 -17.99 60.01 34.34
CA PHE A 57 -17.37 60.33 33.06
C PHE A 57 -16.55 59.16 32.49
N ALA A 58 -15.74 58.52 33.32
CA ALA A 58 -14.97 57.34 32.94
C ALA A 58 -15.88 56.19 32.48
N ARG A 59 -16.97 55.91 33.21
CA ARG A 59 -17.96 54.88 32.82
C ARG A 59 -18.62 55.16 31.47
N VAL A 60 -19.06 56.40 31.25
CA VAL A 60 -19.68 56.82 29.98
C VAL A 60 -18.69 56.68 28.82
N GLU A 61 -17.44 57.09 29.03
CA GLU A 61 -16.40 56.98 28.00
C GLU A 61 -16.04 55.51 27.71
N GLU A 62 -15.96 54.66 28.72
CA GLU A 62 -15.78 53.22 28.54
C GLU A 62 -16.94 52.57 27.77
N GLU A 63 -18.18 52.99 28.02
CA GLU A 63 -19.35 52.51 27.29
C GLU A 63 -19.27 52.92 25.82
N ARG A 64 -18.90 54.17 25.53
CA ARG A 64 -18.68 54.66 24.16
C ARG A 64 -17.61 53.85 23.44
N ILE A 65 -16.46 53.61 24.09
CA ILE A 65 -15.38 52.78 23.53
C ILE A 65 -15.88 51.35 23.29
N ARG A 66 -16.63 50.76 24.24
CA ARG A 66 -17.21 49.42 24.08
C ARG A 66 -18.15 49.35 22.88
N GLU A 67 -19.00 50.35 22.68
CA GLU A 67 -19.90 50.43 21.54
C GLU A 67 -19.14 50.53 20.21
N GLU A 68 -18.11 51.39 20.14
CA GLU A 68 -17.27 51.53 18.94
C GLU A 68 -16.52 50.23 18.60
N VAL A 69 -15.96 49.56 19.62
CA VAL A 69 -15.28 48.27 19.46
C VAL A 69 -16.27 47.20 19.03
N ASN A 70 -17.46 47.17 19.62
CA ASN A 70 -18.51 46.21 19.28
C ASN A 70 -18.98 46.39 17.84
N LYS A 71 -19.20 47.63 17.39
CA LYS A 71 -19.54 47.92 15.97
C LYS A 71 -18.47 47.39 15.02
N LYS A 72 -17.20 47.69 15.29
CA LYS A 72 -16.07 47.17 14.50
C LYS A 72 -15.98 45.64 14.55
N TRP A 73 -16.34 45.02 15.67
CA TRP A 73 -16.37 43.57 15.80
C TRP A 73 -17.47 42.95 14.94
N ILE A 74 -18.69 43.50 14.97
CA ILE A 74 -19.82 43.05 14.15
C ILE A 74 -19.49 43.16 12.65
N GLU A 75 -18.89 44.28 12.22
CA GLU A 75 -18.47 44.45 10.82
C GLU A 75 -17.46 43.39 10.37
N ARG A 76 -16.46 43.09 11.20
CA ARG A 76 -15.49 42.02 10.92
C ARG A 76 -16.15 40.65 10.89
N GLU A 77 -17.08 40.40 11.81
CA GLU A 77 -17.80 39.14 11.89
C GLU A 77 -18.66 38.90 10.65
N LEU A 78 -19.41 39.92 10.19
CA LEU A 78 -20.20 39.83 8.96
C LEU A 78 -19.32 39.53 7.74
N LYS A 79 -18.18 40.23 7.62
CA LYS A 79 -17.22 39.98 6.54
C LYS A 79 -16.64 38.56 6.60
N ALA A 80 -16.28 38.09 7.80
CA ALA A 80 -15.78 36.73 7.99
C ALA A 80 -16.83 35.68 7.60
N GLN A 81 -18.12 35.94 7.89
CA GLN A 81 -19.22 35.05 7.49
C GLN A 81 -19.43 35.02 5.98
N GLU A 82 -19.28 36.17 5.29
CA GLU A 82 -19.30 36.23 3.83
C GLU A 82 -18.15 35.44 3.20
N GLU A 83 -16.92 35.69 3.65
CA GLU A 83 -15.72 34.97 3.19
C GLU A 83 -15.83 33.46 3.47
N TRP A 84 -16.43 33.08 4.61
CA TRP A 84 -16.71 31.69 4.93
C TRP A 84 -17.71 31.07 3.95
N ARG A 85 -18.82 31.75 3.64
CA ARG A 85 -19.80 31.25 2.66
C ARG A 85 -19.18 31.06 1.29
N GLU A 86 -18.45 32.05 0.78
CA GLU A 86 -17.74 31.94 -0.51
C GLU A 86 -16.73 30.77 -0.51
N SER A 87 -16.02 30.58 0.60
CA SER A 87 -15.08 29.47 0.75
C SER A 87 -15.81 28.12 0.73
N GLN A 88 -16.96 28.01 1.39
CA GLN A 88 -17.78 26.79 1.36
C GLN A 88 -18.30 26.48 -0.03
N GLU A 89 -18.75 27.49 -0.79
CA GLU A 89 -19.18 27.32 -2.18
C GLU A 89 -18.04 26.81 -3.07
N LYS A 90 -16.85 27.40 -2.95
CA LYS A 90 -15.65 26.92 -3.67
C LYS A 90 -15.31 25.48 -3.33
N ILE A 91 -15.37 25.12 -2.03
CA ILE A 91 -15.15 23.75 -1.58
C ILE A 91 -16.21 22.79 -2.14
N ALA A 92 -17.49 23.20 -2.14
CA ALA A 92 -18.58 22.40 -2.67
C ALA A 92 -18.44 22.16 -4.18
N LEU A 93 -18.06 23.19 -4.94
CA LEU A 93 -17.77 23.10 -6.37
C LEU A 93 -16.62 22.13 -6.64
N PHE A 94 -15.51 22.27 -5.92
CA PHE A 94 -14.37 21.36 -6.05
C PHE A 94 -14.73 19.91 -5.72
N LYS A 95 -15.52 19.69 -4.65
CA LYS A 95 -16.03 18.35 -4.29
C LYS A 95 -16.93 17.78 -5.39
N ALA A 96 -17.79 18.60 -5.97
CA ALA A 96 -18.69 18.17 -7.06
C ALA A 96 -17.92 17.81 -8.34
N GLU A 97 -16.90 18.59 -8.70
CA GLU A 97 -16.02 18.28 -9.84
C GLU A 97 -15.24 17.00 -9.61
N LYS A 98 -14.66 16.83 -8.42
CA LYS A 98 -13.96 15.61 -8.03
C LYS A 98 -14.88 14.39 -8.08
N ALA A 99 -16.10 14.49 -7.58
CA ALA A 99 -17.08 13.41 -7.65
C ALA A 99 -17.43 13.02 -9.10
N LYS A 100 -17.54 14.00 -10.02
CA LYS A 100 -17.73 13.71 -11.45
C LYS A 100 -16.53 12.96 -12.05
N GLN A 101 -15.31 13.38 -11.73
CA GLN A 101 -14.10 12.69 -12.18
C GLN A 101 -14.02 11.26 -11.62
N GLU A 102 -14.33 11.06 -10.34
CA GLU A 102 -14.37 9.74 -9.71
C GLU A 102 -15.40 8.81 -10.37
N LEU A 103 -16.57 9.32 -10.74
CA LEU A 103 -17.57 8.55 -11.50
C LEU A 103 -17.06 8.13 -12.87
N LEU A 104 -16.41 9.04 -13.61
CA LEU A 104 -15.83 8.73 -14.93
C LEU A 104 -14.75 7.65 -14.82
N ILE A 105 -13.83 7.80 -13.85
CA ILE A 105 -12.78 6.80 -13.58
C ILE A 105 -13.41 5.46 -13.22
N ARG A 106 -14.48 5.46 -12.42
CA ARG A 106 -15.17 4.24 -12.02
C ARG A 106 -15.80 3.52 -13.21
N GLU A 107 -16.47 4.25 -14.10
CA GLU A 107 -17.07 3.70 -15.31
C GLU A 107 -16.02 3.16 -16.29
N GLU A 108 -14.87 3.83 -16.42
CA GLU A 108 -13.74 3.34 -17.21
C GLU A 108 -13.16 2.07 -16.61
N TRP A 109 -12.96 2.03 -15.29
CA TRP A 109 -12.47 0.85 -14.57
C TRP A 109 -13.43 -0.33 -14.73
N ASP A 110 -14.74 -0.12 -14.56
CA ASP A 110 -15.75 -1.18 -14.73
C ASP A 110 -15.79 -1.72 -16.18
N ARG A 111 -15.56 -0.85 -17.19
CA ARG A 111 -15.41 -1.27 -18.59
C ARG A 111 -14.17 -2.13 -18.80
N GLU A 112 -13.04 -1.73 -18.23
CA GLU A 112 -11.79 -2.46 -18.38
C GLU A 112 -11.84 -3.81 -17.66
N GLN A 113 -12.47 -3.87 -16.48
CA GLN A 113 -12.71 -5.13 -15.76
C GLN A 113 -13.57 -6.10 -16.57
N LYS A 114 -14.58 -5.62 -17.31
CA LYS A 114 -15.38 -6.48 -18.20
C LYS A 114 -14.53 -7.05 -19.34
N LYS A 115 -13.65 -6.25 -19.96
CA LYS A 115 -12.74 -6.73 -21.01
C LYS A 115 -11.76 -7.77 -20.48
N ILE A 116 -11.15 -7.52 -19.31
CA ILE A 116 -10.22 -8.45 -18.67
C ILE A 116 -10.93 -9.79 -18.42
N LYS A 117 -12.13 -9.77 -17.82
CA LYS A 117 -12.92 -10.99 -17.60
C LYS A 117 -13.28 -11.72 -18.90
N GLU A 118 -13.57 -11.00 -19.98
CA GLU A 118 -13.85 -11.61 -21.27
C GLU A 118 -12.60 -12.28 -21.87
N ILE A 119 -11.43 -11.62 -21.77
CA ILE A 119 -10.14 -12.17 -22.21
C ILE A 119 -9.78 -13.39 -21.37
N GLU A 120 -9.89 -13.33 -20.04
CA GLU A 120 -9.65 -14.47 -19.15
C GLU A 120 -10.57 -15.65 -19.49
N LYS A 121 -11.85 -15.39 -19.75
CA LYS A 121 -12.80 -16.44 -20.16
C LYS A 121 -12.41 -17.05 -21.50
N LYS A 122 -11.99 -16.25 -22.49
CA LYS A 122 -11.51 -16.76 -23.79
C LYS A 122 -10.24 -17.60 -23.62
N ASN A 123 -9.27 -17.13 -22.84
CA ASN A 123 -8.04 -17.86 -22.57
C ASN A 123 -8.30 -19.18 -21.83
N LEU A 124 -9.26 -19.19 -20.89
CA LEU A 124 -9.67 -20.41 -20.20
C LEU A 124 -10.32 -21.40 -21.18
N GLN A 125 -11.24 -20.94 -22.03
CA GLN A 125 -11.86 -21.77 -23.06
C GLN A 125 -10.84 -22.33 -24.06
N GLU A 126 -9.85 -21.52 -24.47
CA GLU A 126 -8.77 -21.97 -25.35
C GLU A 126 -7.88 -23.01 -24.67
N LYS A 127 -7.56 -22.81 -23.38
CA LYS A 127 -6.79 -23.75 -22.57
C LYS A 127 -7.53 -25.08 -22.41
N GLU A 128 -8.81 -25.05 -22.03
CA GLU A 128 -9.66 -26.24 -21.92
C GLU A 128 -9.78 -26.98 -23.26
N ALA A 129 -9.98 -26.25 -24.37
CA ALA A 129 -10.02 -26.85 -25.70
C ALA A 129 -8.68 -27.49 -26.09
N ARG A 130 -7.54 -26.89 -25.71
CA ARG A 130 -6.22 -27.48 -25.92
C ARG A 130 -6.03 -28.76 -25.09
N GLU A 131 -6.40 -28.74 -23.82
CA GLU A 131 -6.32 -29.89 -22.92
C GLU A 131 -7.25 -31.03 -23.37
N GLN A 132 -8.45 -30.72 -23.87
CA GLN A 132 -9.36 -31.69 -24.48
C GLN A 132 -8.73 -32.32 -25.73
N ARG A 133 -8.20 -31.53 -26.66
CA ARG A 133 -7.50 -32.06 -27.85
C ARG A 133 -6.32 -32.94 -27.48
N GLU A 134 -5.52 -32.55 -26.48
CA GLU A 134 -4.41 -33.36 -25.98
C GLU A 134 -4.89 -34.66 -25.33
N SER A 135 -5.99 -34.63 -24.59
CA SER A 135 -6.57 -35.81 -23.93
C SER A 135 -7.15 -36.79 -24.96
N GLU A 136 -7.90 -36.28 -25.95
CA GLU A 136 -8.40 -37.05 -27.09
C GLU A 136 -7.24 -37.67 -27.88
N PHE A 137 -6.16 -36.91 -28.11
CA PHE A 137 -4.97 -37.41 -28.78
C PHE A 137 -4.30 -38.53 -27.99
N LYS A 138 -4.14 -38.37 -26.66
CA LYS A 138 -3.59 -39.41 -25.79
C LYS A 138 -4.46 -40.67 -25.77
N GLN A 139 -5.78 -40.53 -25.73
CA GLN A 139 -6.70 -41.68 -25.82
C GLN A 139 -6.51 -42.41 -27.15
N ARG A 140 -6.45 -41.70 -28.28
CA ARG A 140 -6.17 -42.33 -29.60
C ARG A 140 -4.83 -43.06 -29.63
N VAL A 141 -3.80 -42.54 -28.97
CA VAL A 141 -2.50 -43.22 -28.84
C VAL A 141 -2.62 -44.49 -27.99
N GLU A 142 -3.34 -44.43 -26.87
CA GLU A 142 -3.58 -45.59 -25.98
C GLU A 142 -4.40 -46.68 -26.68
N ASP A 143 -5.45 -46.31 -27.43
CA ASP A 143 -6.27 -47.23 -28.24
C ASP A 143 -5.45 -47.94 -29.32
N PHE A 144 -4.42 -47.28 -29.85
CA PHE A 144 -3.47 -47.88 -30.78
C PHE A 144 -2.50 -48.84 -30.08
N ILE A 145 -1.95 -48.45 -28.93
CA ILE A 145 -1.02 -49.30 -28.14
C ILE A 145 -1.74 -50.58 -27.65
N SER A 146 -2.99 -50.45 -27.21
CA SER A 146 -3.82 -51.56 -26.73
C SER A 146 -4.35 -52.47 -27.85
N GLY A 147 -4.16 -52.09 -29.12
CA GLY A 147 -4.57 -52.90 -30.28
C GLY A 147 -6.07 -52.86 -30.60
N VAL A 148 -6.82 -51.93 -29.99
CA VAL A 148 -8.26 -51.71 -30.27
C VAL A 148 -8.45 -51.01 -31.61
N SER A 149 -7.51 -50.14 -31.99
CA SER A 149 -7.46 -49.49 -33.31
C SER A 149 -6.23 -49.93 -34.10
N GLY A 150 -6.42 -50.34 -35.35
CA GLY A 150 -5.33 -50.80 -36.24
C GLY A 150 -4.59 -49.69 -36.99
N GLU A 151 -4.94 -48.44 -36.71
CA GLU A 151 -4.55 -47.27 -37.49
C GLU A 151 -3.74 -46.28 -36.65
N LEU A 152 -2.54 -45.89 -37.10
CA LEU A 152 -1.72 -44.90 -36.40
C LEU A 152 -2.46 -43.55 -36.31
N PRO A 153 -2.39 -42.80 -35.19
CA PRO A 153 -2.89 -41.44 -35.15
C PRO A 153 -2.23 -40.56 -36.21
N GLU A 154 -2.99 -39.65 -36.82
CA GLU A 154 -2.58 -38.85 -37.99
C GLU A 154 -1.28 -38.04 -37.75
N GLY A 155 -1.08 -37.54 -36.54
CA GLY A 155 0.16 -36.85 -36.13
C GLY A 155 1.42 -37.73 -36.17
N PHE A 156 1.26 -39.06 -36.20
CA PHE A 156 2.35 -40.03 -36.31
C PHE A 156 2.43 -40.71 -37.69
N ARG A 157 1.65 -40.27 -38.68
CA ARG A 157 1.74 -40.79 -40.07
C ARG A 157 2.69 -39.99 -40.95
N THR A 158 2.93 -38.72 -40.62
CA THR A 158 3.65 -37.80 -41.50
C THR A 158 5.10 -37.64 -41.04
N ASN A 159 6.04 -38.02 -41.92
CA ASN A 159 7.46 -37.81 -41.66
C ASN A 159 7.77 -36.32 -41.59
N VAL A 160 8.66 -35.93 -40.67
CA VAL A 160 9.10 -34.55 -40.54
C VAL A 160 10.34 -34.35 -41.39
N GLU A 161 10.26 -33.44 -42.35
CA GLU A 161 11.37 -33.10 -43.24
C GLU A 161 11.89 -31.70 -42.93
N THR A 162 13.21 -31.54 -42.85
CA THR A 162 13.81 -30.21 -42.62
C THR A 162 13.87 -29.35 -43.87
N ARG A 163 14.09 -29.95 -45.05
CA ARG A 163 14.24 -29.25 -46.34
C ARG A 163 13.75 -30.13 -47.50
N PRO A 164 12.44 -30.24 -47.76
CA PRO A 164 11.87 -31.20 -48.70
C PRO A 164 12.41 -31.06 -50.14
N ASP A 165 12.75 -29.85 -50.58
CA ASP A 165 13.19 -29.58 -51.95
C ASP A 165 14.66 -29.93 -52.24
N LYS A 166 15.39 -30.52 -51.29
CA LYS A 166 16.84 -30.76 -51.41
C LYS A 166 17.18 -32.23 -51.32
N GLU A 167 18.35 -32.59 -51.87
CA GLU A 167 18.88 -33.94 -51.77
C GLU A 167 19.01 -34.41 -50.31
N LEU A 168 18.80 -35.71 -50.10
CA LEU A 168 18.91 -36.35 -48.79
C LEU A 168 20.33 -36.26 -48.24
N CYS A 169 20.47 -35.98 -46.95
CA CYS A 169 21.77 -35.98 -46.29
C CYS A 169 22.27 -37.43 -46.12
N PRO A 170 23.40 -37.83 -46.74
CA PRO A 170 23.91 -39.20 -46.65
C PRO A 170 24.33 -39.58 -45.23
N PHE A 171 24.76 -38.60 -44.43
CA PHE A 171 25.10 -38.81 -43.02
C PHE A 171 23.84 -39.06 -42.19
N PHE A 172 22.79 -38.26 -42.37
CA PHE A 172 21.55 -38.42 -41.62
C PHE A 172 20.83 -39.72 -42.00
N VAL A 173 20.77 -40.07 -43.27
CA VAL A 173 20.15 -41.32 -43.73
C VAL A 173 20.87 -42.56 -43.19
N LYS A 174 22.20 -42.53 -43.12
CA LYS A 174 23.00 -43.68 -42.69
C LYS A 174 23.12 -43.81 -41.16
N VAL A 175 23.28 -42.68 -40.46
CA VAL A 175 23.65 -42.64 -39.04
C VAL A 175 22.48 -42.18 -38.15
N GLY A 176 21.44 -41.57 -38.73
CA GLY A 176 20.35 -40.94 -37.99
C GLY A 176 20.72 -39.60 -37.36
N ALA A 177 21.98 -39.15 -37.50
CA ALA A 177 22.48 -37.91 -36.94
C ALA A 177 23.36 -37.14 -37.95
N CYS A 178 23.31 -35.82 -37.89
CA CYS A 178 24.15 -34.93 -38.70
C CYS A 178 24.76 -33.85 -37.80
N ARG A 179 26.04 -33.51 -38.03
CA ARG A 179 26.75 -32.45 -37.31
C ARG A 179 26.06 -31.08 -37.41
N PHE A 180 25.32 -30.84 -38.50
CA PHE A 180 24.65 -29.57 -38.76
C PHE A 180 23.20 -29.54 -38.25
N PHE A 181 22.68 -30.62 -37.66
CA PHE A 181 21.31 -30.72 -37.14
C PHE A 181 20.27 -30.18 -38.13
N ASP A 182 19.35 -29.33 -37.70
CA ASP A 182 18.30 -28.77 -38.57
C ASP A 182 18.82 -27.66 -39.51
N ASN A 183 20.02 -27.12 -39.25
CA ASN A 183 20.67 -26.13 -40.11
C ASN A 183 21.42 -26.75 -41.30
N CYS A 184 21.36 -28.08 -41.48
CA CYS A 184 21.99 -28.74 -42.62
C CYS A 184 21.48 -28.16 -43.95
N SER A 185 22.38 -28.10 -44.94
CA SER A 185 22.03 -27.66 -46.28
C SER A 185 21.24 -28.72 -47.06
N ARG A 186 21.21 -29.97 -46.60
CA ARG A 186 20.54 -31.13 -47.20
C ARG A 186 19.30 -31.54 -46.39
N ASN A 187 18.41 -32.34 -46.98
CA ASN A 187 17.18 -32.77 -46.32
C ASN A 187 17.45 -33.85 -45.26
N HIS A 188 16.83 -33.70 -44.09
CA HIS A 188 16.76 -34.72 -43.05
C HIS A 188 15.31 -35.22 -42.95
N VAL A 189 15.08 -36.48 -43.31
CA VAL A 189 13.76 -37.12 -43.21
C VAL A 189 13.70 -37.86 -41.87
N LYS A 190 12.99 -37.28 -40.90
CA LYS A 190 12.75 -37.89 -39.59
C LYS A 190 11.47 -38.74 -39.69
N PRO A 191 11.57 -40.08 -39.58
CA PRO A 191 10.39 -40.92 -39.65
C PRO A 191 9.47 -40.65 -38.47
N ALA A 192 8.17 -40.60 -38.71
CA ALA A 192 7.18 -40.36 -37.66
C ALA A 192 7.11 -41.52 -36.64
N VAL A 193 7.30 -42.76 -37.13
CA VAL A 193 7.45 -43.97 -36.32
C VAL A 193 8.62 -44.79 -36.84
N SER A 194 9.49 -45.21 -35.92
CA SER A 194 10.68 -46.01 -36.20
C SER A 194 10.86 -47.08 -35.13
N LYS A 195 11.44 -48.22 -35.50
CA LYS A 195 11.85 -49.29 -34.56
C LYS A 195 13.12 -48.92 -33.77
N THR A 196 13.83 -47.88 -34.20
CA THR A 196 15.08 -47.42 -33.61
C THR A 196 14.88 -46.03 -33.02
N LEU A 197 15.16 -45.88 -31.73
CA LEU A 197 15.15 -44.61 -31.02
C LEU A 197 16.56 -44.03 -30.96
N LEU A 198 16.68 -42.73 -31.21
CA LEU A 198 17.93 -41.99 -31.03
C LEU A 198 17.77 -41.06 -29.83
N LEU A 199 18.55 -41.31 -28.78
CA LEU A 199 18.63 -40.44 -27.60
C LEU A 199 19.92 -39.62 -27.67
N ASN A 200 19.82 -38.41 -28.19
CA ASN A 200 20.98 -37.52 -28.31
C ASN A 200 21.56 -37.22 -26.94
N ASN A 201 22.88 -37.38 -26.79
CA ASN A 201 23.61 -37.04 -25.57
C ASN A 201 23.08 -37.76 -24.30
N PHE A 202 22.55 -38.98 -24.44
CA PHE A 202 22.02 -39.76 -23.32
C PHE A 202 23.12 -40.23 -22.36
N PHE A 203 24.28 -40.60 -22.89
CA PHE A 203 25.42 -41.04 -22.09
C PHE A 203 26.36 -39.87 -21.82
N SER A 204 26.45 -39.46 -20.55
CA SER A 204 27.48 -38.56 -20.02
C SER A 204 28.46 -39.37 -19.18
N HIS A 205 29.75 -39.16 -19.40
CA HIS A 205 30.81 -39.78 -18.62
C HIS A 205 31.63 -38.70 -17.92
N LEU A 206 32.19 -38.99 -16.75
CA LEU A 206 32.94 -38.01 -15.97
C LEU A 206 34.11 -37.39 -16.78
N SER A 207 34.77 -38.16 -17.65
CA SER A 207 35.82 -37.65 -18.55
C SER A 207 35.33 -36.66 -19.62
N MET A 208 34.04 -36.68 -19.94
CA MET A 208 33.43 -35.86 -20.99
C MET A 208 32.90 -34.54 -20.42
N ASP A 209 32.63 -34.47 -19.12
CA ASP A 209 32.13 -33.30 -18.40
C ASP A 209 33.25 -32.32 -18.00
N ASN A 210 34.15 -31.99 -18.93
CA ASN A 210 35.19 -30.96 -18.72
C ASN A 210 34.65 -29.50 -18.82
N LYS A 211 33.35 -29.28 -18.60
CA LYS A 211 32.71 -27.96 -18.72
C LYS A 211 32.69 -27.13 -17.42
N SER A 212 33.31 -27.61 -16.35
CA SER A 212 33.50 -26.82 -15.13
C SER A 212 34.90 -27.00 -14.53
N VAL A 213 35.96 -26.87 -15.34
CA VAL A 213 37.24 -26.44 -14.77
C VAL A 213 37.10 -24.94 -14.53
N ARG A 214 36.48 -24.57 -13.40
CA ARG A 214 36.65 -23.22 -12.84
C ARG A 214 38.14 -23.12 -12.51
N GLU A 215 38.76 -21.97 -12.78
CA GLU A 215 40.20 -21.69 -12.53
C GLU A 215 40.69 -21.99 -11.09
N TYR A 216 39.80 -22.35 -10.17
CA TYR A 216 40.06 -22.63 -8.75
C TYR A 216 39.69 -24.04 -8.30
N ASP A 217 39.42 -24.97 -9.22
CA ASP A 217 39.09 -26.36 -8.89
C ASP A 217 40.12 -27.32 -9.49
N THR A 218 41.32 -27.31 -8.92
CA THR A 218 42.45 -28.15 -9.34
C THR A 218 42.37 -29.59 -8.82
N ASP A 219 41.41 -29.89 -7.95
CA ASP A 219 41.35 -31.16 -7.23
C ASP A 219 40.28 -32.13 -7.78
N MET A 220 39.26 -31.65 -8.50
CA MET A 220 38.23 -32.53 -9.13
C MET A 220 38.80 -33.58 -10.08
N SER A 221 39.93 -33.32 -10.75
CA SER A 221 40.62 -34.29 -11.63
C SER A 221 41.45 -35.34 -10.89
N LEU A 222 41.61 -35.22 -9.56
CA LEU A 222 42.32 -36.18 -8.70
C LEU A 222 41.35 -37.06 -7.88
N GLU A 223 40.03 -36.86 -8.00
CA GLU A 223 39.03 -37.56 -7.19
C GLU A 223 38.73 -39.00 -7.65
N TYR A 224 39.13 -39.38 -8.87
CA TYR A 224 38.82 -40.68 -9.45
C TYR A 224 40.07 -41.39 -9.98
N ASP A 225 40.31 -42.62 -9.52
CA ASP A 225 41.34 -43.50 -10.10
C ASP A 225 40.88 -44.05 -11.47
N ASP A 226 41.82 -44.40 -12.36
CA ASP A 226 41.53 -44.96 -13.69
C ASP A 226 40.59 -46.19 -13.59
N LYS A 227 40.72 -46.94 -12.50
CA LYS A 227 39.89 -48.11 -12.19
C LYS A 227 38.45 -47.74 -11.82
N GLU A 228 38.23 -46.60 -11.18
CA GLU A 228 36.89 -46.12 -10.82
C GLU A 228 36.18 -45.51 -12.03
N MET A 229 36.92 -44.79 -12.88
CA MET A 229 36.40 -44.29 -14.15
C MET A 229 35.95 -45.44 -15.08
N TYR A 230 36.75 -46.51 -15.18
CA TYR A 230 36.35 -47.67 -16.00
C TYR A 230 35.10 -48.39 -15.46
N LYS A 231 34.89 -48.39 -14.14
CA LYS A 231 33.67 -48.95 -13.52
C LYS A 231 32.42 -48.15 -13.84
N HIS A 232 32.53 -46.84 -14.06
CA HIS A 232 31.40 -45.98 -14.42
C HIS A 232 30.92 -46.17 -15.88
N PHE A 233 31.73 -46.81 -16.73
CA PHE A 233 31.40 -47.08 -18.13
C PHE A 233 30.60 -48.39 -18.33
N LEU A 234 30.72 -49.34 -17.40
CA LEU A 234 30.07 -50.66 -17.45
C LEU A 234 28.73 -50.66 -16.71
#